data_AF-A0A8C1GPF5-F1
#
_entry.id   AF-A0A8C1GPF5-F1
#
_cell.length_a   1.000
_cell.length_b   1.000
_cell.length_c   1.000
_cell.angle_alpha   90.00
_cell.angle_beta   90.00
_cell.angle_gamma   90.00
#
_symmetry.space_group_name_H-M   'P 1'
#
loop_
_entity.id
_entity.type
_entity.pdbx_description
1 polymer ?
#
loop_
_entity_poly.entity_id
_entity_poly.type
_entity_poly.pdbx_seq_one_letter_code
_entity_poly.pdbx_strand_id
1 'polypeptide(L)'
;MYQWSVVPLCLLLIGSSVGQYEPTWESVDSRPLPEWFDQAKFGIFIHWGVFSVPSYGSEWFWWYWQGRKFPSYVNFMEQNYPPDFSYENFASQFRAEFFDPKEWVDIFASSGAKYIVLTTKHHEGFTLWGSKYSWMWNAVDVGPKRDLVDEIATALRAHSDLRLGLYHSLFEWFNPLFKADADKSFKTNVFPTTKTLPELYEIVNQYKPELLWSDGDGDAPDSYWNSTGFLAWLYNESPVRDTVVTNDRWGYGTICNHGGYYTCTDRYNPGHLLKHKWESCMSMDKKSWGYRREAKFSDYLTIEQLIASLVETVSCGGNLLLNVGPTHDGRIMPIFEERLRQMGQWLKVNGEAIYNSSAWRVQNDTVTPGVWYTANQKNAIYAIFLSWPDNGYIVLSDPVVSSSKTQVVLLGYQSLSWESMKPTGLKVHLSQLAPGQMPCSWAWTLRLTGAM
;
A
#
# COMPACT_ATOMS: atom_id res chain seq x y z
N MET A 1 14.56 -45.69 -39.05
CA MET A 1 13.29 -44.94 -38.94
C MET A 1 12.85 -45.02 -37.48
N TYR A 2 13.15 -44.00 -36.68
CA TYR A 2 12.67 -43.89 -35.30
C TYR A 2 11.51 -42.89 -35.28
N GLN A 3 10.34 -43.36 -34.88
CA GLN A 3 9.10 -42.60 -34.83
C GLN A 3 8.97 -42.00 -33.42
N TRP A 4 9.01 -40.68 -33.34
CA TRP A 4 8.80 -39.94 -32.09
C TRP A 4 7.30 -39.74 -31.86
N SER A 5 6.78 -40.31 -30.78
CA SER A 5 5.43 -40.03 -30.30
C SER A 5 5.45 -38.75 -29.47
N VAL A 6 4.87 -37.68 -29.99
CA VAL A 6 4.62 -36.43 -29.25
C VAL A 6 3.30 -36.59 -28.50
N VAL A 7 3.35 -36.61 -27.17
CA VAL A 7 2.15 -36.53 -26.31
C VAL A 7 1.87 -35.04 -26.06
N PRO A 8 0.70 -34.50 -26.41
CA PRO A 8 0.36 -33.12 -26.10
C PRO A 8 0.03 -33.02 -24.61
N LEU A 9 0.79 -32.17 -23.91
CA LEU A 9 0.50 -31.79 -22.53
C LEU A 9 -0.69 -30.80 -22.57
N CYS A 10 -1.90 -31.30 -22.33
CA CYS A 10 -3.07 -30.44 -22.10
C CYS A 10 -2.89 -29.73 -20.75
N LEU A 11 -2.44 -28.48 -20.80
CA LEU A 11 -2.61 -27.52 -19.71
C LEU A 11 -4.11 -27.26 -19.55
N LEU A 12 -4.71 -27.91 -18.55
CA LEU A 12 -6.03 -27.56 -18.03
C LEU A 12 -5.93 -26.18 -17.37
N LEU A 13 -6.19 -25.13 -18.15
CA LEU A 13 -6.63 -23.85 -17.61
C LEU A 13 -8.00 -24.10 -16.98
N ILE A 14 -8.03 -24.28 -15.67
CA ILE A 14 -9.28 -24.19 -14.90
C ILE A 14 -9.63 -22.70 -14.89
N GLY A 15 -10.23 -22.23 -15.98
CA GLY A 15 -10.96 -20.98 -15.97
C GLY A 15 -12.16 -21.20 -15.07
N SER A 16 -12.12 -20.67 -13.85
CA SER A 16 -13.30 -20.51 -13.02
C SER A 16 -14.34 -19.77 -13.86
N SER A 17 -15.38 -20.45 -14.31
CA SER A 17 -16.55 -19.79 -14.89
C SER A 17 -17.27 -19.10 -13.74
N VAL A 18 -16.74 -17.95 -13.30
CA VAL A 18 -17.41 -17.16 -12.29
C VAL A 18 -18.65 -16.59 -12.96
N GLY A 19 -19.82 -16.88 -12.39
CA GLY A 19 -21.06 -16.23 -12.80
C GLY A 19 -20.90 -14.71 -12.73
N GLN A 20 -21.71 -13.99 -13.50
CA GLN A 20 -21.73 -12.54 -13.46
C GLN A 20 -21.96 -12.05 -12.02
N TYR A 21 -21.13 -11.14 -11.52
CA TYR A 21 -21.31 -10.55 -10.20
C TYR A 21 -22.51 -9.59 -10.21
N GLU A 22 -23.52 -9.89 -9.40
CA GLU A 22 -24.65 -9.02 -9.13
C GLU A 22 -24.25 -7.82 -8.24
N PRO A 23 -24.95 -6.68 -8.32
CA PRO A 23 -24.65 -5.46 -7.55
C PRO A 23 -25.13 -5.55 -6.09
N THR A 24 -24.73 -6.62 -5.40
CA THR A 24 -24.96 -6.85 -3.96
C THR A 24 -23.65 -7.18 -3.26
N TRP A 25 -23.52 -6.82 -1.97
CA TRP A 25 -22.31 -7.13 -1.19
C TRP A 25 -21.99 -8.62 -1.15
N GLU A 26 -22.99 -9.48 -0.92
CA GLU A 26 -22.82 -10.94 -0.94
C GLU A 26 -22.17 -11.45 -2.23
N SER A 27 -22.56 -10.87 -3.38
CA SER A 27 -22.02 -11.23 -4.67
C SER A 27 -20.60 -10.68 -4.87
N VAL A 28 -20.39 -9.36 -4.71
CA VAL A 28 -19.09 -8.74 -5.01
C VAL A 28 -17.99 -9.15 -4.02
N ASP A 29 -18.34 -9.40 -2.75
CA ASP A 29 -17.40 -9.88 -1.72
C ASP A 29 -17.04 -11.37 -1.91
N SER A 30 -17.85 -12.13 -2.67
CA SER A 30 -17.53 -13.52 -3.01
C SER A 30 -16.40 -13.64 -4.03
N ARG A 31 -16.01 -12.53 -4.68
CA ARG A 31 -14.94 -12.53 -5.68
C ARG A 31 -13.60 -12.90 -5.04
N PRO A 32 -12.93 -13.97 -5.51
CA PRO A 32 -11.60 -14.30 -5.02
C PRO A 32 -10.61 -13.18 -5.40
N LEU A 33 -9.73 -12.83 -4.46
CA LEU A 33 -8.63 -11.92 -4.76
C LEU A 33 -7.66 -12.56 -5.77
N PRO A 34 -7.23 -11.81 -6.80
CA PRO A 34 -6.12 -12.19 -7.65
C PRO A 34 -4.86 -12.51 -6.83
N GLU A 35 -4.21 -13.64 -7.13
CA GLU A 35 -3.09 -14.17 -6.34
C GLU A 35 -1.94 -13.19 -6.17
N TRP A 36 -1.71 -12.33 -7.17
CA TRP A 36 -0.61 -11.36 -7.16
C TRP A 36 -0.66 -10.46 -5.92
N PHE A 37 -1.87 -10.10 -5.45
CA PHE A 37 -2.02 -9.18 -4.33
C PHE A 37 -1.55 -9.81 -3.04
N ASP A 38 -1.90 -11.07 -2.79
CA ASP A 38 -1.36 -11.78 -1.63
C ASP A 38 0.15 -12.04 -1.77
N GLN A 39 0.66 -12.28 -2.97
CA GLN A 39 2.08 -12.53 -3.21
C GLN A 39 2.95 -11.28 -3.05
N ALA A 40 2.39 -10.09 -3.30
CA ALA A 40 3.10 -8.82 -3.38
C ALA A 40 3.67 -8.33 -2.04
N LYS A 41 2.88 -8.46 -0.95
CA LYS A 41 3.18 -8.05 0.44
C LYS A 41 3.54 -6.59 0.72
N PHE A 42 4.16 -5.86 -0.21
CA PHE A 42 4.66 -4.52 0.00
C PHE A 42 4.35 -3.61 -1.20
N GLY A 43 3.73 -2.46 -0.91
CA GLY A 43 3.43 -1.41 -1.88
C GLY A 43 3.73 0.00 -1.35
N ILE A 44 3.77 0.98 -2.25
CA ILE A 44 4.00 2.40 -1.92
C ILE A 44 2.74 3.22 -2.17
N PHE A 45 2.29 3.95 -1.15
CA PHE A 45 1.23 4.95 -1.29
C PHE A 45 1.86 6.32 -1.57
N ILE A 46 1.20 7.15 -2.38
CA ILE A 46 1.67 8.47 -2.75
C ILE A 46 0.53 9.47 -2.57
N HIS A 47 0.62 10.32 -1.54
CA HIS A 47 -0.30 11.43 -1.33
C HIS A 47 0.29 12.71 -1.89
N TRP A 48 -0.22 13.10 -3.05
CA TRP A 48 0.24 14.27 -3.79
C TRP A 48 -0.94 15.02 -4.41
N GLY A 49 -0.98 16.33 -4.19
CA GLY A 49 -2.07 17.19 -4.63
C GLY A 49 -1.80 18.64 -4.29
N VAL A 50 -2.82 19.49 -4.41
CA VAL A 50 -2.72 20.93 -4.17
C VAL A 50 -2.37 21.22 -2.70
N PHE A 51 -2.79 20.36 -1.76
CA PHE A 51 -2.39 20.42 -0.36
C PHE A 51 -0.85 20.37 -0.14
N SER A 52 -0.08 19.84 -1.09
CA SER A 52 1.39 19.85 -1.03
C SER A 52 1.98 21.25 -1.23
N VAL A 53 1.21 22.23 -1.72
CA VAL A 53 1.67 23.62 -1.96
C VAL A 53 1.85 24.39 -0.64
N PRO A 54 0.82 24.53 0.23
CA PRO A 54 1.04 25.13 1.54
C PRO A 54 2.05 24.31 2.36
N SER A 55 2.15 23.00 2.11
CA SER A 55 3.12 22.09 2.74
C SER A 55 3.11 22.20 4.26
N TYR A 56 1.94 22.31 4.89
CA TYR A 56 1.84 22.60 6.34
C TYR A 56 0.84 21.67 7.02
N GLY A 57 1.26 21.02 8.10
CA GLY A 57 0.36 20.33 9.02
C GLY A 57 -0.20 18.99 8.53
N SER A 58 -0.90 18.95 7.38
CA SER A 58 -1.41 17.71 6.77
C SER A 58 -2.02 17.95 5.38
N GLU A 59 -2.20 16.89 4.59
CA GLU A 59 -3.05 16.84 3.40
C GLU A 59 -4.51 17.26 3.66
N TRP A 60 -4.95 17.24 4.92
CA TRP A 60 -6.21 17.82 5.40
C TRP A 60 -6.19 19.35 5.56
N PHE A 61 -5.20 20.03 4.98
CA PHE A 61 -4.97 21.47 5.16
C PHE A 61 -6.24 22.30 5.01
N TRP A 62 -7.00 22.11 3.92
CA TRP A 62 -8.23 22.86 3.69
C TRP A 62 -9.25 22.64 4.81
N TRP A 63 -9.48 21.40 5.21
CA TRP A 63 -10.42 21.09 6.27
C TRP A 63 -10.01 21.72 7.60
N TYR A 64 -8.73 21.68 7.95
CA TYR A 64 -8.24 22.28 9.19
C TYR A 64 -8.22 23.81 9.15
N TRP A 65 -7.99 24.42 7.99
CA TRP A 65 -8.02 25.86 7.80
C TRP A 65 -9.44 26.43 7.71
N GLN A 66 -10.27 25.92 6.79
CA GLN A 66 -11.58 26.48 6.46
C GLN A 66 -12.74 25.76 7.18
N GLY A 67 -12.70 24.43 7.25
CA GLY A 67 -13.77 23.64 7.87
C GLY A 67 -13.78 23.75 9.40
N ARG A 68 -12.68 23.35 10.04
CA ARG A 68 -12.50 23.33 11.50
C ARG A 68 -11.96 24.64 12.06
N LYS A 69 -11.30 25.45 11.24
CA LYS A 69 -10.69 26.73 11.62
C LYS A 69 -9.73 26.61 12.81
N PHE A 70 -8.83 25.63 12.76
CA PHE A 70 -7.81 25.47 13.79
C PHE A 70 -6.88 26.70 13.81
N PRO A 71 -6.63 27.31 15.00
CA PRO A 71 -5.86 28.54 15.09
C PRO A 71 -4.48 28.48 14.43
N SER A 72 -3.79 27.33 14.49
CA SER A 72 -2.48 27.17 13.85
C SER A 72 -2.54 27.32 12.33
N TYR A 73 -3.59 26.81 11.68
CA TYR A 73 -3.76 26.89 10.23
C TYR A 73 -4.25 28.27 9.79
N VAL A 74 -5.18 28.86 10.55
CA VAL A 74 -5.66 30.23 10.29
C VAL A 74 -4.52 31.23 10.42
N ASN A 75 -3.76 31.19 11.53
CA ASN A 75 -2.61 32.08 11.73
C ASN A 75 -1.53 31.87 10.67
N PHE A 76 -1.27 30.61 10.27
CA PHE A 76 -0.34 30.32 9.19
C PHE A 76 -0.79 31.01 7.89
N MET A 77 -2.08 30.97 7.56
CA MET A 77 -2.60 31.63 6.38
C MET A 77 -2.53 33.16 6.48
N GLU A 78 -2.96 33.75 7.59
CA GLU A 78 -2.91 35.20 7.83
C GLU A 78 -1.49 35.78 7.79
N GLN A 79 -0.49 35.02 8.25
CA GLN A 79 0.90 35.48 8.30
C GLN A 79 1.65 35.34 6.97
N ASN A 80 1.25 34.40 6.12
CA ASN A 80 2.03 34.02 4.93
C ASN A 80 1.32 34.31 3.61
N TYR A 81 0.02 34.61 3.62
CA TYR A 81 -0.78 34.83 2.41
C TYR A 81 -1.61 36.12 2.51
N PRO A 82 -1.96 36.75 1.37
CA PRO A 82 -2.82 37.93 1.35
C PRO A 82 -4.21 37.68 1.98
N PRO A 83 -4.88 38.72 2.54
CA PRO A 83 -6.17 38.60 3.22
C PRO A 83 -7.31 37.93 2.44
N ASP A 84 -7.27 37.96 1.10
CA ASP A 84 -8.30 37.38 0.22
C ASP A 84 -7.85 36.08 -0.47
N PHE A 85 -6.75 35.47 0.00
CA PHE A 85 -6.21 34.25 -0.59
C PHE A 85 -7.16 33.07 -0.33
N SER A 86 -7.64 32.43 -1.39
CA SER A 86 -8.47 31.23 -1.35
C SER A 86 -7.65 29.97 -1.60
N TYR A 87 -8.19 28.80 -1.27
CA TYR A 87 -7.48 27.54 -1.48
C TYR A 87 -7.22 27.26 -2.95
N GLU A 88 -8.15 27.67 -3.82
CA GLU A 88 -8.05 27.53 -5.26
C GLU A 88 -6.84 28.28 -5.84
N ASN A 89 -6.38 29.33 -5.16
CA ASN A 89 -5.17 30.05 -5.57
C ASN A 89 -3.90 29.18 -5.49
N PHE A 90 -3.90 28.13 -4.64
CA PHE A 90 -2.79 27.17 -4.58
C PHE A 90 -2.66 26.30 -5.84
N ALA A 91 -3.74 26.05 -6.57
CA ALA A 91 -3.68 25.16 -7.75
C ALA A 91 -2.68 25.65 -8.81
N SER A 92 -2.57 26.97 -9.00
CA SER A 92 -1.60 27.58 -9.93
C SER A 92 -0.12 27.43 -9.49
N GLN A 93 0.09 27.14 -8.20
CA GLN A 93 1.42 26.96 -7.60
C GLN A 93 1.80 25.48 -7.50
N PHE A 94 0.86 24.55 -7.70
CA PHE A 94 1.17 23.14 -7.89
C PHE A 94 1.75 22.95 -9.30
N ARG A 95 3.08 22.96 -9.43
CA ARG A 95 3.75 23.05 -10.74
C ARG A 95 4.37 21.76 -11.23
N ALA A 96 4.67 20.81 -10.35
CA ALA A 96 5.32 19.54 -10.71
C ALA A 96 6.55 19.71 -11.64
N GLU A 97 7.30 20.80 -11.48
CA GLU A 97 8.38 21.18 -12.40
C GLU A 97 9.63 20.29 -12.32
N PHE A 98 9.82 19.61 -11.19
CA PHE A 98 10.83 18.57 -10.97
C PHE A 98 10.23 17.16 -10.96
N PHE A 99 8.95 17.01 -11.32
CA PHE A 99 8.35 15.70 -11.46
C PHE A 99 8.91 14.99 -12.70
N ASP A 100 9.73 13.97 -12.46
CA ASP A 100 10.18 12.98 -13.45
C ASP A 100 9.57 11.60 -13.11
N PRO A 101 8.66 11.08 -13.95
CA PRO A 101 8.05 9.78 -13.70
C PRO A 101 9.05 8.62 -13.73
N LYS A 102 10.17 8.74 -14.46
CA LYS A 102 11.21 7.69 -14.50
C LYS A 102 11.99 7.64 -13.19
N GLU A 103 12.31 8.79 -12.62
CA GLU A 103 12.97 8.88 -11.32
C GLU A 103 12.09 8.29 -10.23
N TRP A 104 10.80 8.61 -10.21
CA TRP A 104 9.85 8.02 -9.28
C TRP A 104 9.79 6.50 -9.40
N VAL A 105 9.70 5.98 -10.64
CA VAL A 105 9.70 4.53 -10.89
C VAL A 105 11.01 3.87 -10.42
N ASP A 106 12.17 4.49 -10.65
CA ASP A 106 13.46 3.97 -10.14
C ASP A 106 13.46 3.87 -8.62
N ILE A 107 13.02 4.92 -7.92
CA ILE A 107 12.96 4.97 -6.46
C ILE A 107 12.01 3.88 -5.93
N PHE A 108 10.80 3.79 -6.48
CA PHE A 108 9.80 2.82 -6.02
C PHE A 108 10.21 1.38 -6.34
N ALA A 109 10.76 1.10 -7.52
CA ALA A 109 11.25 -0.24 -7.87
C ALA A 109 12.45 -0.63 -6.99
N SER A 110 13.36 0.33 -6.74
CA SER A 110 14.50 0.14 -5.85
C SER A 110 14.11 -0.12 -4.41
N SER A 111 12.87 0.20 -4.00
CA SER A 111 12.37 -0.11 -2.66
C SER A 111 12.00 -1.57 -2.44
N GLY A 112 11.88 -2.35 -3.52
CA GLY A 112 11.34 -3.71 -3.47
C GLY A 112 9.81 -3.78 -3.46
N ALA A 113 9.10 -2.66 -3.49
CA ALA A 113 7.65 -2.68 -3.65
C ALA A 113 7.23 -3.45 -4.92
N LYS A 114 6.00 -3.97 -4.92
CA LYS A 114 5.40 -4.70 -6.05
C LYS A 114 4.23 -3.98 -6.68
N TYR A 115 3.75 -2.93 -6.03
CA TYR A 115 2.71 -2.05 -6.53
C TYR A 115 2.86 -0.65 -5.93
N ILE A 116 2.29 0.34 -6.58
CA ILE A 116 2.11 1.68 -6.03
C ILE A 116 0.64 2.03 -5.96
N VAL A 117 0.27 3.03 -5.16
CA VAL A 117 -1.07 3.62 -5.12
C VAL A 117 -0.91 5.13 -5.17
N LEU A 118 -1.30 5.76 -6.28
CA LEU A 118 -1.23 7.22 -6.44
C LEU A 118 -2.58 7.87 -6.15
N THR A 119 -2.63 8.92 -5.33
CA THR A 119 -3.83 9.75 -5.16
C THR A 119 -4.20 10.46 -6.47
N THR A 120 -5.16 9.92 -7.21
CA THR A 120 -5.68 10.59 -8.43
C THR A 120 -6.47 11.85 -8.08
N LYS A 121 -7.22 11.78 -6.98
CA LYS A 121 -8.02 12.86 -6.39
C LYS A 121 -8.13 12.62 -4.89
N HIS A 122 -7.77 13.61 -4.08
CA HIS A 122 -8.03 13.61 -2.64
C HIS A 122 -9.31 14.39 -2.31
N HIS A 123 -9.65 14.55 -1.04
CA HIS A 123 -10.89 15.20 -0.58
C HIS A 123 -11.04 16.68 -1.02
N GLU A 124 -9.95 17.32 -1.47
CA GLU A 124 -9.99 18.65 -2.07
C GLU A 124 -10.59 18.68 -3.49
N GLY A 125 -10.80 17.52 -4.10
CA GLY A 125 -11.43 17.38 -5.42
C GLY A 125 -10.53 17.69 -6.61
N PHE A 126 -9.27 18.09 -6.40
CA PHE A 126 -8.35 18.37 -7.49
C PHE A 126 -7.87 17.06 -8.13
N THR A 127 -8.08 16.90 -9.44
CA THR A 127 -7.67 15.69 -10.15
C THR A 127 -6.27 15.84 -10.75
N LEU A 128 -5.43 14.81 -10.60
CA LEU A 128 -4.09 14.76 -11.18
C LEU A 128 -4.07 14.44 -12.68
N TRP A 129 -5.24 14.28 -13.30
CA TRP A 129 -5.44 14.07 -14.73
C TRP A 129 -6.51 15.03 -15.27
N GLY A 130 -6.61 15.17 -16.60
CA GLY A 130 -7.60 16.04 -17.22
C GLY A 130 -9.02 15.46 -17.23
N SER A 131 -9.70 15.38 -16.10
CA SER A 131 -11.08 14.88 -16.06
C SER A 131 -12.09 15.88 -16.63
N LYS A 132 -13.02 15.39 -17.46
CA LYS A 132 -14.15 16.17 -17.98
C LYS A 132 -15.11 16.63 -16.88
N TYR A 133 -15.08 15.97 -15.73
CA TYR A 133 -15.94 16.25 -14.59
C TYR A 133 -15.26 17.18 -13.58
N SER A 134 -13.97 17.49 -13.74
CA SER A 134 -13.19 18.41 -12.89
C SER A 134 -12.70 19.64 -13.67
N TRP A 135 -13.54 20.21 -14.52
CA TRP A 135 -13.15 21.33 -15.38
C TRP A 135 -12.55 22.49 -14.57
N MET A 136 -11.38 22.98 -15.00
CA MET A 136 -10.58 24.00 -14.32
C MET A 136 -10.11 23.68 -12.89
N TRP A 137 -10.33 22.47 -12.40
CA TRP A 137 -9.87 21.99 -11.09
C TRP A 137 -9.08 20.68 -11.25
N ASN A 138 -8.10 20.71 -12.15
CA ASN A 138 -7.26 19.57 -12.47
C ASN A 138 -5.87 19.98 -12.99
N ALA A 139 -4.92 19.04 -12.98
CA ALA A 139 -3.51 19.26 -13.32
C ALA A 139 -3.25 19.61 -14.80
N VAL A 140 -4.18 19.27 -15.70
CA VAL A 140 -4.07 19.61 -17.13
C VAL A 140 -4.55 21.05 -17.38
N ASP A 141 -5.64 21.44 -16.72
CA ASP A 141 -6.23 22.77 -16.87
C ASP A 141 -5.55 23.85 -16.04
N VAL A 142 -4.94 23.53 -14.90
CA VAL A 142 -4.29 24.48 -13.97
C VAL A 142 -3.03 23.85 -13.38
N GLY A 143 -1.99 24.65 -13.13
CA GLY A 143 -0.74 24.14 -12.54
C GLY A 143 0.20 23.59 -13.61
N PRO A 144 0.53 22.28 -13.60
CA PRO A 144 1.61 21.73 -14.41
C PRO A 144 1.28 21.58 -15.90
N LYS A 145 0.00 21.64 -16.29
CA LYS A 145 -0.49 21.41 -17.67
C LYS A 145 -0.11 20.03 -18.20
N ARG A 146 -0.16 19.04 -17.31
CA ARG A 146 0.30 17.67 -17.54
C ARG A 146 -0.70 16.68 -16.96
N ASP A 147 -0.83 15.53 -17.63
CA ASP A 147 -1.58 14.40 -17.11
C ASP A 147 -0.64 13.53 -16.25
N LEU A 148 -0.60 13.82 -14.96
CA LEU A 148 0.38 13.22 -14.05
C LEU A 148 0.08 11.73 -13.80
N VAL A 149 -1.19 11.33 -13.92
CA VAL A 149 -1.59 9.92 -13.79
C VAL A 149 -1.13 9.13 -15.00
N ASP A 150 -1.34 9.65 -16.22
CA ASP A 150 -0.88 8.99 -17.45
C ASP A 150 0.64 8.85 -17.51
N GLU A 151 1.37 9.90 -17.11
CA GLU A 151 2.83 9.90 -17.13
C GLU A 151 3.43 8.84 -16.19
N ILE A 152 2.91 8.71 -14.96
CA ILE A 152 3.32 7.62 -14.04
C ILE A 152 2.91 6.26 -14.59
N ALA A 153 1.66 6.10 -15.04
CA ALA A 153 1.16 4.84 -15.56
C ALA A 153 1.98 4.34 -16.76
N THR A 154 2.37 5.25 -17.65
CA THR A 154 3.22 4.98 -18.81
C THR A 154 4.63 4.60 -18.40
N ALA A 155 5.26 5.35 -17.48
CA ALA A 155 6.61 5.06 -17.03
C ALA A 155 6.71 3.73 -16.28
N LEU A 156 5.74 3.39 -15.41
CA LEU A 156 5.71 2.12 -14.70
C LEU A 156 5.73 0.93 -15.67
N ARG A 157 4.83 0.96 -16.67
CA ARG A 157 4.70 -0.09 -17.70
C ARG A 157 5.94 -0.20 -18.57
N ALA A 158 6.63 0.91 -18.82
CA ALA A 158 7.81 0.93 -19.67
C ALA A 158 9.09 0.49 -18.94
N HIS A 159 9.16 0.65 -17.62
CA HIS A 159 10.44 0.63 -16.89
C HIS A 159 10.45 -0.24 -15.63
N SER A 160 9.35 -0.93 -15.28
CA SER A 160 9.30 -1.76 -14.08
C SER A 160 8.24 -2.86 -14.17
N ASP A 161 8.30 -3.82 -13.24
CA ASP A 161 7.23 -4.80 -12.99
C ASP A 161 6.26 -4.34 -11.88
N LEU A 162 6.31 -3.06 -11.48
CA LEU A 162 5.39 -2.51 -10.49
C LEU A 162 3.98 -2.44 -11.05
N ARG A 163 3.02 -2.93 -10.29
CA ARG A 163 1.61 -2.79 -10.63
C ARG A 163 1.10 -1.40 -10.29
N LEU A 164 0.26 -0.86 -11.16
CA LEU A 164 -0.36 0.45 -10.95
C LEU A 164 -1.60 0.29 -10.07
N GLY A 165 -1.60 0.97 -8.94
CA GLY A 165 -2.79 1.24 -8.14
C GLY A 165 -3.11 2.73 -8.14
N LEU A 166 -4.40 3.04 -8.01
CA LEU A 166 -4.91 4.40 -7.97
C LEU A 166 -5.83 4.56 -6.77
N TYR A 167 -5.59 5.61 -6.00
CA TYR A 167 -6.49 6.09 -4.97
C TYR A 167 -7.47 7.10 -5.55
N HIS A 168 -8.71 7.07 -5.10
CA HIS A 168 -9.70 8.07 -5.44
C HIS A 168 -10.65 8.35 -4.26
N SER A 169 -10.69 9.60 -3.81
CA SER A 169 -11.67 10.00 -2.81
C SER A 169 -13.07 10.12 -3.41
N LEU A 170 -14.05 9.52 -2.73
CA LEU A 170 -15.45 9.54 -3.14
C LEU A 170 -16.06 10.93 -2.98
N PHE A 171 -15.87 11.57 -1.83
CA PHE A 171 -16.39 12.92 -1.54
C PHE A 171 -15.41 14.06 -1.85
N GLU A 172 -15.95 15.28 -1.86
CA GLU A 172 -15.17 16.51 -2.02
C GLU A 172 -15.65 17.53 -0.98
N TRP A 173 -14.74 18.05 -0.14
CA TRP A 173 -15.08 18.87 1.04
C TRP A 173 -15.96 20.07 0.72
N PHE A 174 -15.67 20.76 -0.39
CA PHE A 174 -16.30 22.03 -0.74
C PHE A 174 -17.06 21.98 -2.07
N ASN A 175 -17.27 20.80 -2.65
CA ASN A 175 -18.07 20.69 -3.85
C ASN A 175 -19.55 21.01 -3.55
N PRO A 176 -20.16 22.01 -4.24
CA PRO A 176 -21.54 22.41 -3.97
C PRO A 176 -22.57 21.29 -4.17
N LEU A 177 -22.34 20.38 -5.12
CA LEU A 177 -23.24 19.25 -5.37
C LEU A 177 -23.21 18.26 -4.21
N PHE A 178 -22.02 17.94 -3.70
CA PHE A 178 -21.87 17.05 -2.54
C PHE A 178 -22.57 17.65 -1.31
N LYS A 179 -22.33 18.94 -1.05
CA LYS A 179 -22.98 19.66 0.06
C LYS A 179 -24.50 19.69 -0.09
N ALA A 180 -25.02 19.91 -1.29
CA ALA A 180 -26.46 19.93 -1.54
C ALA A 180 -27.12 18.55 -1.33
N ASP A 181 -26.42 17.46 -1.66
CA ASP A 181 -26.90 16.11 -1.37
C ASP A 181 -26.81 15.81 0.14
N ALA A 182 -25.72 16.23 0.82
CA ALA A 182 -25.55 16.09 2.26
C ALA A 182 -26.63 16.85 3.06
N ASP A 183 -26.99 18.07 2.65
CA ASP A 183 -28.08 18.87 3.24
C ASP A 183 -29.44 18.17 3.14
N LYS A 184 -29.59 17.25 2.18
CA LYS A 184 -30.77 16.40 2.00
C LYS A 184 -30.60 15.00 2.61
N SER A 185 -29.61 14.82 3.47
CA SER A 185 -29.26 13.55 4.10
C SER A 185 -29.05 12.43 3.07
N PHE A 186 -28.40 12.76 1.94
CA PHE A 186 -28.08 11.83 0.85
C PHE A 186 -29.29 11.13 0.21
N LYS A 187 -30.49 11.74 0.31
CA LYS A 187 -31.70 11.28 -0.38
C LYS A 187 -31.71 11.60 -1.88
N THR A 188 -30.81 12.49 -2.30
CA THR A 188 -30.46 12.73 -3.71
C THR A 188 -29.03 12.29 -3.93
N ASN A 189 -28.68 11.95 -5.16
CA ASN A 189 -27.38 11.41 -5.56
C ASN A 189 -26.80 12.15 -6.77
N VAL A 190 -27.00 13.47 -6.83
CA VAL A 190 -26.58 14.30 -7.97
C VAL A 190 -25.06 14.33 -8.07
N PHE A 191 -24.36 14.51 -6.96
CA PHE A 191 -22.89 14.53 -6.93
C PHE A 191 -22.28 13.21 -7.42
N PRO A 192 -22.56 12.03 -6.83
CA PRO A 192 -21.94 10.80 -7.27
C PRO A 192 -22.28 10.46 -8.73
N THR A 193 -23.51 10.70 -9.17
CA THR A 193 -23.93 10.37 -10.55
C THR A 193 -23.33 11.28 -11.63
N THR A 194 -23.05 12.55 -11.32
CA THR A 194 -22.55 13.53 -12.29
C THR A 194 -21.04 13.81 -12.17
N LYS A 195 -20.41 13.36 -11.08
CA LYS A 195 -19.01 13.65 -10.75
C LYS A 195 -18.22 12.37 -10.44
N THR A 196 -18.36 11.83 -9.23
CA THR A 196 -17.46 10.80 -8.70
C THR A 196 -17.53 9.48 -9.46
N LEU A 197 -18.72 8.96 -9.76
CA LEU A 197 -18.84 7.71 -10.51
C LEU A 197 -18.26 7.84 -11.91
N PRO A 198 -18.63 8.84 -12.74
CA PRO A 198 -17.99 9.03 -14.04
C PRO A 198 -16.47 9.14 -13.99
N GLU A 199 -15.89 9.78 -12.97
CA GLU A 199 -14.44 9.84 -12.76
C GLU A 199 -13.83 8.47 -12.48
N LEU A 200 -14.48 7.65 -11.64
CA LEU A 200 -14.05 6.27 -11.39
C LEU A 200 -14.05 5.43 -12.67
N TYR A 201 -15.08 5.57 -13.52
CA TYR A 201 -15.08 4.93 -14.84
C TYR A 201 -13.96 5.48 -15.75
N GLU A 202 -13.69 6.79 -15.75
CA GLU A 202 -12.59 7.39 -16.53
C GLU A 202 -11.25 6.78 -16.14
N ILE A 203 -10.88 6.81 -14.85
CA ILE A 203 -9.55 6.34 -14.42
C ILE A 203 -9.37 4.84 -14.64
N VAL A 204 -10.43 4.04 -14.49
CA VAL A 204 -10.36 2.59 -14.75
C VAL A 204 -10.16 2.31 -16.24
N ASN A 205 -10.94 2.95 -17.11
CA ASN A 205 -10.86 2.68 -18.55
C ASN A 205 -9.59 3.25 -19.19
N GLN A 206 -9.17 4.45 -18.76
CA GLN A 206 -8.01 5.14 -19.32
C GLN A 206 -6.70 4.55 -18.79
N TYR A 207 -6.58 4.42 -17.46
CA TYR A 207 -5.32 4.06 -16.84
C TYR A 207 -5.23 2.60 -16.42
N LYS A 208 -6.29 1.79 -16.52
CA LYS A 208 -6.26 0.35 -16.26
C LYS A 208 -5.47 -0.01 -14.98
N PRO A 209 -5.86 0.53 -13.81
CA PRO A 209 -5.21 0.20 -12.56
C PRO A 209 -5.54 -1.23 -12.13
N GLU A 210 -4.56 -1.91 -11.55
CA GLU A 210 -4.71 -3.24 -10.96
C GLU A 210 -5.09 -3.16 -9.48
N LEU A 211 -5.06 -1.98 -8.88
CA LEU A 211 -5.60 -1.72 -7.54
C LEU A 211 -6.37 -0.41 -7.56
N LEU A 212 -7.61 -0.41 -7.07
CA LEU A 212 -8.42 0.79 -6.90
C LEU A 212 -8.75 0.98 -5.43
N TRP A 213 -8.21 2.04 -4.84
CA TRP A 213 -8.32 2.35 -3.42
C TRP A 213 -9.30 3.51 -3.23
N SER A 214 -10.51 3.23 -2.73
CA SER A 214 -11.50 4.28 -2.46
C SER A 214 -11.34 4.85 -1.07
N ASP A 215 -11.78 6.09 -0.85
CA ASP A 215 -11.75 6.71 0.48
C ASP A 215 -12.77 7.83 0.65
N GLY A 216 -12.99 8.24 1.89
CA GLY A 216 -13.77 9.42 2.21
C GLY A 216 -15.24 9.23 1.86
N ASP A 217 -15.94 8.46 2.69
CA ASP A 217 -17.38 8.24 2.54
C ASP A 217 -18.22 9.50 2.80
N GLY A 218 -17.64 10.54 3.42
CA GLY A 218 -18.32 11.79 3.73
C GLY A 218 -19.60 11.61 4.55
N ASP A 219 -19.64 10.60 5.42
CA ASP A 219 -20.81 10.15 6.17
C ASP A 219 -21.99 9.63 5.30
N ALA A 220 -21.76 9.40 4.01
CA ALA A 220 -22.78 8.90 3.08
C ALA A 220 -22.69 7.37 2.93
N PRO A 221 -23.83 6.66 2.91
CA PRO A 221 -23.87 5.21 2.77
C PRO A 221 -23.42 4.75 1.38
N ASP A 222 -22.99 3.51 1.26
CA ASP A 222 -22.61 2.85 0.00
C ASP A 222 -23.69 2.94 -1.11
N SER A 223 -24.96 2.92 -0.71
CA SER A 223 -26.10 3.07 -1.64
C SER A 223 -26.16 4.43 -2.33
N TYR A 224 -25.73 5.51 -1.67
CA TYR A 224 -25.64 6.84 -2.28
C TYR A 224 -24.55 6.87 -3.36
N TRP A 225 -23.42 6.20 -3.11
CA TRP A 225 -22.30 6.08 -4.03
C TRP A 225 -22.54 5.08 -5.17
N ASN A 226 -23.60 4.26 -5.10
CA ASN A 226 -23.82 3.10 -5.98
C ASN A 226 -22.60 2.16 -6.02
N SER A 227 -21.99 1.93 -4.86
CA SER A 227 -20.70 1.21 -4.77
C SER A 227 -20.78 -0.22 -5.27
N THR A 228 -21.80 -0.99 -4.89
CA THR A 228 -21.96 -2.37 -5.37
C THR A 228 -22.22 -2.43 -6.87
N GLY A 229 -22.94 -1.44 -7.44
CA GLY A 229 -23.13 -1.30 -8.88
C GLY A 229 -21.83 -1.05 -9.62
N PHE A 230 -20.99 -0.15 -9.12
CA PHE A 230 -19.67 0.11 -9.69
C PHE A 230 -18.73 -1.09 -9.56
N LEU A 231 -18.68 -1.74 -8.39
CA LEU A 231 -17.85 -2.93 -8.16
C LEU A 231 -18.28 -4.13 -9.03
N ALA A 232 -19.58 -4.34 -9.22
CA ALA A 232 -20.09 -5.35 -10.14
C ALA A 232 -19.63 -5.08 -11.58
N TRP A 233 -19.72 -3.85 -12.07
CA TRP A 233 -19.15 -3.49 -13.38
C TRP A 233 -17.64 -3.70 -13.42
N LEU A 234 -16.92 -3.29 -12.37
CA LEU A 234 -15.47 -3.40 -12.27
C LEU A 234 -15.01 -4.86 -12.43
N TYR A 235 -15.75 -5.80 -11.84
CA TYR A 235 -15.42 -7.22 -11.84
C TYR A 235 -15.97 -8.02 -13.03
N ASN A 236 -16.97 -7.50 -13.74
CA ASN A 236 -17.56 -8.18 -14.90
C ASN A 236 -17.03 -7.66 -16.24
N GLU A 237 -16.97 -6.33 -16.38
CA GLU A 237 -16.91 -5.67 -17.69
C GLU A 237 -15.68 -4.79 -17.88
N SER A 238 -15.06 -4.33 -16.80
CA SER A 238 -13.90 -3.44 -16.90
C SER A 238 -12.69 -4.10 -17.60
N PRO A 239 -11.78 -3.30 -18.18
CA PRO A 239 -10.56 -3.82 -18.80
C PRO A 239 -9.56 -4.44 -17.80
N VAL A 240 -9.83 -4.36 -16.50
CA VAL A 240 -8.96 -4.85 -15.41
C VAL A 240 -9.63 -5.89 -14.53
N ARG A 241 -10.79 -6.40 -14.93
CA ARG A 241 -11.61 -7.35 -14.16
C ARG A 241 -10.88 -8.59 -13.64
N ASP A 242 -9.83 -9.02 -14.34
CA ASP A 242 -9.05 -10.22 -13.99
C ASP A 242 -7.92 -9.93 -12.98
N THR A 243 -7.52 -8.66 -12.83
CA THR A 243 -6.36 -8.27 -12.01
C THR A 243 -6.70 -7.31 -10.89
N VAL A 244 -7.80 -6.56 -11.00
CA VAL A 244 -8.12 -5.49 -10.06
C VAL A 244 -8.44 -6.00 -8.65
N VAL A 245 -7.98 -5.26 -7.64
CA VAL A 245 -8.36 -5.41 -6.22
C VAL A 245 -8.85 -4.08 -5.66
N THR A 246 -9.75 -4.14 -4.68
CA THR A 246 -10.28 -2.95 -4.00
C THR A 246 -10.29 -3.12 -2.49
N ASN A 247 -10.10 -2.02 -1.77
CA ASN A 247 -10.21 -1.97 -0.31
C ASN A 247 -11.68 -1.97 0.16
N ASP A 248 -11.88 -1.75 1.46
CA ASP A 248 -13.13 -1.81 2.22
C ASP A 248 -13.81 -0.44 2.45
N ARG A 249 -13.41 0.61 1.75
CA ARG A 249 -13.85 1.99 2.04
C ARG A 249 -14.79 2.55 0.97
N TRP A 250 -15.90 1.86 0.75
CA TRP A 250 -16.86 2.14 -0.33
C TRP A 250 -18.15 2.82 0.15
N GLY A 251 -18.11 3.48 1.32
CA GLY A 251 -19.26 4.16 1.91
C GLY A 251 -19.36 3.94 3.42
N TYR A 252 -20.19 4.73 4.08
CA TYR A 252 -20.38 4.64 5.52
C TYR A 252 -20.84 3.23 5.91
N GLY A 253 -20.14 2.64 6.88
CA GLY A 253 -20.41 1.28 7.38
C GLY A 253 -19.74 0.14 6.60
N THR A 254 -19.04 0.42 5.49
CA THR A 254 -18.38 -0.64 4.69
C THR A 254 -17.04 -1.11 5.26
N ILE A 255 -16.36 -0.24 6.00
CA ILE A 255 -15.03 -0.48 6.58
C ILE A 255 -15.04 -1.70 7.51
N CYS A 256 -14.07 -2.60 7.35
CA CYS A 256 -13.99 -3.93 7.98
C CYS A 256 -15.16 -4.89 7.72
N ASN A 257 -16.12 -4.55 6.85
CA ASN A 257 -17.30 -5.37 6.59
C ASN A 257 -17.39 -5.88 5.15
N HIS A 258 -16.88 -5.10 4.19
CA HIS A 258 -17.02 -5.33 2.76
C HIS A 258 -15.70 -5.08 2.01
N GLY A 259 -15.66 -5.41 0.71
CA GLY A 259 -14.53 -5.13 -0.16
C GLY A 259 -13.54 -6.29 -0.28
N GLY A 260 -12.65 -6.22 -1.27
CA GLY A 260 -11.72 -7.32 -1.57
C GLY A 260 -10.70 -7.57 -0.46
N TYR A 261 -10.29 -6.52 0.26
CA TYR A 261 -9.43 -6.63 1.43
C TYR A 261 -9.73 -5.53 2.44
N TYR A 262 -9.42 -5.78 3.71
CA TYR A 262 -9.70 -4.84 4.80
C TYR A 262 -8.53 -3.88 5.04
N THR A 263 -8.85 -2.61 5.25
CA THR A 263 -7.92 -1.62 5.77
C THR A 263 -8.34 -1.18 7.17
N CYS A 264 -9.63 -1.25 7.52
CA CYS A 264 -10.20 -1.01 8.85
C CYS A 264 -9.94 0.37 9.48
N THR A 265 -8.70 0.72 9.74
CA THR A 265 -8.26 2.02 10.23
C THR A 265 -6.89 2.34 9.66
N ASP A 266 -6.48 3.59 9.72
CA ASP A 266 -5.10 3.94 9.40
C ASP A 266 -4.14 3.19 10.34
N ARG A 267 -3.03 2.67 9.79
CA ARG A 267 -2.06 1.84 10.52
C ARG A 267 -2.65 0.57 11.14
N TYR A 268 -3.74 0.05 10.56
CA TYR A 268 -4.37 -1.16 11.05
C TYR A 268 -3.37 -2.31 11.08
N ASN A 269 -3.25 -2.96 12.23
CA ASN A 269 -2.52 -4.20 12.42
C ASN A 269 -3.26 -5.01 13.49
N PRO A 270 -3.93 -6.11 13.14
CA PRO A 270 -4.70 -6.92 14.09
C PRO A 270 -3.79 -7.63 15.11
N GLY A 271 -2.49 -7.77 14.85
CA GLY A 271 -1.55 -8.50 15.71
C GLY A 271 -1.79 -10.01 15.75
N HIS A 272 -2.70 -10.53 14.92
CA HIS A 272 -3.00 -11.95 14.78
C HIS A 272 -3.50 -12.25 13.35
N LEU A 273 -3.50 -13.52 12.96
CA LEU A 273 -3.95 -13.93 11.63
C LEU A 273 -5.47 -13.77 11.48
N LEU A 274 -5.88 -13.07 10.43
CA LEU A 274 -7.28 -12.93 10.03
C LEU A 274 -7.64 -13.92 8.91
N LYS A 275 -8.94 -14.28 8.82
CA LYS A 275 -9.46 -15.08 7.69
C LYS A 275 -9.55 -14.29 6.40
N HIS A 276 -9.89 -13.00 6.50
CA HIS A 276 -10.01 -12.10 5.37
C HIS A 276 -8.67 -11.41 5.13
N LYS A 277 -8.30 -11.20 3.86
CA LYS A 277 -7.09 -10.45 3.52
C LYS A 277 -7.22 -9.01 4.01
N TRP A 278 -6.10 -8.44 4.44
CA TRP A 278 -6.03 -7.08 4.93
C TRP A 278 -4.73 -6.39 4.49
N GLU A 279 -4.72 -5.06 4.52
CA GLU A 279 -3.60 -4.20 4.17
C GLU A 279 -3.42 -3.12 5.25
N SER A 280 -2.23 -3.02 5.82
CA SER A 280 -1.84 -1.92 6.69
C SER A 280 -1.41 -0.74 5.81
N CYS A 281 -2.25 0.28 5.70
CA CYS A 281 -1.83 1.55 5.13
C CYS A 281 -1.21 2.43 6.23
N MET A 282 0.02 2.89 6.04
CA MET A 282 0.70 3.76 7.02
C MET A 282 1.64 4.76 6.37
N SER A 283 1.97 5.83 7.08
CA SER A 283 2.86 6.89 6.59
C SER A 283 4.25 6.84 7.22
N MET A 284 5.26 7.12 6.40
CA MET A 284 6.64 7.28 6.86
C MET A 284 6.82 8.52 7.75
N ASP A 285 6.15 9.63 7.42
CA ASP A 285 5.93 10.73 8.35
C ASP A 285 4.89 10.30 9.40
N LYS A 286 5.23 10.36 10.68
CA LYS A 286 4.35 9.96 11.79
C LYS A 286 3.09 10.81 11.92
N LYS A 287 3.04 11.98 11.29
CA LYS A 287 2.00 13.00 11.50
C LYS A 287 1.09 13.25 10.30
N SER A 288 1.49 12.91 9.09
CA SER A 288 0.72 13.22 7.88
C SER A 288 1.00 12.27 6.73
N TRP A 289 0.03 12.15 5.83
CA TRP A 289 0.19 11.49 4.54
C TRP A 289 0.82 12.44 3.50
N GLY A 290 0.40 13.71 3.48
CA GLY A 290 0.97 14.75 2.62
C GLY A 290 2.33 15.28 3.07
N TYR A 291 3.00 16.00 2.16
CA TYR A 291 4.28 16.65 2.48
C TYR A 291 4.11 17.83 3.44
N ARG A 292 5.01 17.93 4.42
CA ARG A 292 5.07 19.03 5.38
C ARG A 292 6.48 19.61 5.47
N ARG A 293 6.60 20.92 5.25
CA ARG A 293 7.89 21.63 5.23
C ARG A 293 8.48 21.80 6.62
N GLU A 294 7.64 21.83 7.65
CA GLU A 294 8.01 21.97 9.05
C GLU A 294 8.34 20.63 9.74
N ALA A 295 8.26 19.51 9.03
CA ALA A 295 8.59 18.20 9.55
C ALA A 295 10.06 18.13 9.99
N LYS A 296 10.31 17.55 11.17
CA LYS A 296 11.65 17.32 11.70
C LYS A 296 12.10 15.90 11.42
N PHE A 297 13.41 15.64 11.46
CA PHE A 297 13.95 14.28 11.28
C PHE A 297 13.27 13.24 12.21
N SER A 298 13.01 13.62 13.47
CA SER A 298 12.32 12.78 14.46
C SER A 298 10.87 12.42 14.10
N ASP A 299 10.24 13.19 13.22
CA ASP A 299 8.87 12.96 12.76
C ASP A 299 8.80 11.81 11.75
N TYR A 300 9.93 11.39 11.16
CA TYR A 300 9.98 10.24 10.27
C TYR A 300 10.25 8.95 11.04
N LEU A 301 9.66 7.85 10.57
CA LEU A 301 10.00 6.51 11.05
C LEU A 301 11.44 6.15 10.67
N THR A 302 12.12 5.44 11.56
CA THR A 302 13.44 4.88 11.24
C THR A 302 13.28 3.65 10.35
N ILE A 303 14.35 3.24 9.68
CA ILE A 303 14.34 2.03 8.85
C ILE A 303 14.01 0.77 9.66
N GLU A 304 14.50 0.68 10.90
CA GLU A 304 14.19 -0.43 11.80
C GLU A 304 12.68 -0.50 12.09
N GLN A 305 12.03 0.64 12.31
CA GLN A 305 10.58 0.70 12.53
C GLN A 305 9.79 0.29 11.28
N LEU A 306 10.26 0.67 10.09
CA LEU A 306 9.62 0.30 8.83
C LEU A 306 9.76 -1.19 8.52
N ILE A 307 10.95 -1.77 8.72
CA ILE A 307 11.19 -3.20 8.55
C ILE A 307 10.37 -4.00 9.57
N ALA A 308 10.33 -3.57 10.85
CA ALA A 308 9.48 -4.18 11.86
C ALA A 308 8.02 -4.17 11.41
N SER A 309 7.50 -3.03 10.97
CA SER A 309 6.10 -2.92 10.50
C SER A 309 5.81 -3.87 9.34
N LEU A 310 6.73 -4.01 8.37
CA LEU A 310 6.57 -4.96 7.27
C LEU A 310 6.54 -6.41 7.75
N VAL A 311 7.52 -6.79 8.58
CA VAL A 311 7.68 -8.15 9.09
C VAL A 311 6.47 -8.57 9.93
N GLU A 312 6.02 -7.70 10.83
CA GLU A 312 4.83 -7.91 11.66
C GLU A 312 3.57 -8.12 10.80
N THR A 313 3.38 -7.22 9.83
CA THR A 313 2.22 -7.24 8.93
C THR A 313 2.16 -8.54 8.13
N VAL A 314 3.28 -8.94 7.50
CA VAL A 314 3.33 -10.14 6.66
C VAL A 314 3.19 -11.42 7.48
N SER A 315 3.78 -11.47 8.67
CA SER A 315 3.66 -12.62 9.58
C SER A 315 2.22 -12.83 10.05
N CYS A 316 1.43 -11.75 10.14
CA CYS A 316 -0.01 -11.76 10.42
C CYS A 316 -0.90 -11.84 9.16
N GLY A 317 -0.33 -12.11 7.98
CA GLY A 317 -1.05 -12.34 6.73
C GLY A 317 -1.45 -11.09 5.94
N GLY A 318 -1.04 -9.90 6.38
CA GLY A 318 -1.35 -8.63 5.73
C GLY A 318 -0.39 -8.25 4.61
N ASN A 319 -0.75 -7.19 3.88
CA ASN A 319 0.18 -6.41 3.05
C ASN A 319 0.50 -5.08 3.74
N LEU A 320 1.70 -4.53 3.53
CA LEU A 320 2.06 -3.19 3.97
C LEU A 320 2.01 -2.22 2.78
N LEU A 321 1.22 -1.16 2.91
CA LEU A 321 1.18 -0.04 1.98
C LEU A 321 1.79 1.21 2.63
N LEU A 322 3.04 1.51 2.28
CA LEU A 322 3.83 2.57 2.92
C LEU A 322 3.75 3.88 2.14
N ASN A 323 3.28 4.94 2.79
CA ASN A 323 3.10 6.24 2.16
C ASN A 323 4.33 7.13 2.17
N VAL A 324 4.52 7.84 1.04
CA VAL A 324 5.34 9.05 0.91
C VAL A 324 4.49 10.23 0.46
N GLY A 325 4.87 11.44 0.88
CA GLY A 325 4.25 12.70 0.45
C GLY A 325 5.24 13.52 -0.39
N PRO A 326 5.13 13.54 -1.72
CA PRO A 326 5.96 14.38 -2.58
C PRO A 326 5.66 15.88 -2.40
N THR A 327 6.67 16.70 -2.68
CA THR A 327 6.55 18.16 -2.69
C THR A 327 5.70 18.63 -3.87
N HIS A 328 5.08 19.82 -3.80
CA HIS A 328 4.26 20.36 -4.90
C HIS A 328 5.00 20.54 -6.24
N ASP A 329 6.32 20.65 -6.18
CA ASP A 329 7.18 20.73 -7.36
C ASP A 329 7.60 19.35 -7.91
N GLY A 330 7.18 18.24 -7.27
CA GLY A 330 7.29 16.89 -7.82
C GLY A 330 8.43 16.02 -7.30
N ARG A 331 9.12 16.46 -6.24
CA ARG A 331 10.27 15.72 -5.69
C ARG A 331 9.85 14.77 -4.58
N ILE A 332 10.44 13.58 -4.59
CA ILE A 332 10.49 12.71 -3.42
C ILE A 332 11.64 13.22 -2.55
N MET A 333 11.35 13.66 -1.33
CA MET A 333 12.40 14.19 -0.46
C MET A 333 13.46 13.14 -0.14
N PRO A 334 14.75 13.52 -0.01
CA PRO A 334 15.84 12.57 0.20
C PRO A 334 15.64 11.61 1.38
N ILE A 335 14.95 12.03 2.44
CA ILE A 335 14.63 11.15 3.58
C ILE A 335 13.66 10.03 3.21
N PHE A 336 12.67 10.31 2.36
CA PHE A 336 11.75 9.29 1.84
C PHE A 336 12.50 8.33 0.92
N GLU A 337 13.28 8.87 -0.01
CA GLU A 337 14.10 8.06 -0.93
C GLU A 337 15.09 7.16 -0.17
N GLU A 338 15.82 7.70 0.81
CA GLU A 338 16.76 6.94 1.62
C GLU A 338 16.07 5.73 2.27
N ARG A 339 14.94 5.94 2.95
CA ARG A 339 14.19 4.87 3.63
C ARG A 339 13.64 3.85 2.64
N LEU A 340 13.13 4.29 1.49
CA LEU A 340 12.66 3.40 0.43
C LEU A 340 13.81 2.54 -0.10
N ARG A 341 14.95 3.11 -0.46
CA ARG A 341 16.11 2.34 -0.94
C ARG A 341 16.67 1.41 0.13
N GLN A 342 16.67 1.82 1.40
CA GLN A 342 17.07 0.97 2.53
C GLN A 342 16.14 -0.25 2.70
N MET A 343 14.81 -0.06 2.55
CA MET A 343 13.86 -1.18 2.51
C MET A 343 14.22 -2.17 1.41
N GLY A 344 14.53 -1.68 0.21
CA GLY A 344 14.94 -2.51 -0.92
C GLY A 344 16.26 -3.24 -0.72
N GLN A 345 17.24 -2.60 -0.08
CA GLN A 345 18.51 -3.23 0.31
C GLN A 345 18.27 -4.45 1.21
N TRP A 346 17.37 -4.30 2.19
CA TRP A 346 17.01 -5.40 3.10
C TRP A 346 16.22 -6.51 2.38
N LEU A 347 15.24 -6.13 1.55
CA LEU A 347 14.39 -7.05 0.78
C LEU A 347 15.16 -7.83 -0.29
N LYS A 348 16.27 -7.30 -0.80
CA LYS A 348 17.15 -8.03 -1.72
C LYS A 348 17.74 -9.29 -1.09
N VAL A 349 17.96 -9.28 0.23
CA VAL A 349 18.53 -10.41 0.98
C VAL A 349 17.42 -11.27 1.58
N ASN A 350 16.41 -10.64 2.18
CA ASN A 350 15.40 -11.31 2.99
C ASN A 350 14.06 -11.52 2.26
N GLY A 351 13.94 -11.08 1.00
CA GLY A 351 12.68 -11.08 0.26
C GLY A 351 12.04 -12.45 0.07
N GLU A 352 12.81 -13.55 0.10
CA GLU A 352 12.28 -14.93 0.07
C GLU A 352 11.37 -15.23 1.27
N ALA A 353 11.58 -14.56 2.42
CA ALA A 353 10.74 -14.68 3.61
C ALA A 353 9.52 -13.76 3.59
N ILE A 354 9.44 -12.86 2.62
CA ILE A 354 8.38 -11.86 2.50
C ILE A 354 7.47 -12.20 1.32
N TYR A 355 7.98 -12.10 0.09
CA TYR A 355 7.18 -12.33 -1.11
C TYR A 355 6.79 -13.80 -1.25
N ASN A 356 5.59 -14.05 -1.77
CA ASN A 356 5.03 -15.41 -1.92
C ASN A 356 5.02 -16.24 -0.62
N SER A 357 5.14 -15.58 0.54
CA SER A 357 5.03 -16.21 1.84
C SER A 357 3.58 -16.20 2.34
N SER A 358 3.30 -17.05 3.32
CA SER A 358 2.09 -17.05 4.11
C SER A 358 2.44 -16.89 5.58
N ALA A 359 1.48 -16.42 6.37
CA ALA A 359 1.54 -16.51 7.81
C ALA A 359 1.81 -17.97 8.23
N TRP A 360 2.77 -18.19 9.12
CA TRP A 360 2.98 -19.51 9.70
C TRP A 360 1.95 -19.77 10.81
N ARG A 361 1.89 -21.01 11.33
CA ARG A 361 0.95 -21.38 12.40
C ARG A 361 1.11 -20.56 13.69
N VAL A 362 2.28 -19.94 13.85
CA VAL A 362 2.66 -19.05 14.95
C VAL A 362 3.19 -17.79 14.29
N GLN A 363 2.71 -16.60 14.68
CA GLN A 363 3.10 -15.31 14.09
C GLN A 363 4.44 -14.81 14.65
N ASN A 364 4.65 -14.93 15.95
CA ASN A 364 5.84 -14.47 16.66
C ASN A 364 6.28 -15.45 17.74
N ASP A 365 7.56 -15.40 18.09
CA ASP A 365 8.14 -16.29 19.09
C ASP A 365 7.72 -15.89 20.51
N THR A 366 7.44 -16.89 21.35
CA THR A 366 6.97 -16.66 22.72
C THR A 366 8.11 -16.47 23.72
N VAL A 367 9.33 -16.88 23.37
CA VAL A 367 10.51 -16.82 24.26
C VAL A 367 11.45 -15.69 23.87
N THR A 368 11.66 -15.47 22.57
CA THR A 368 12.58 -14.44 22.07
C THR A 368 11.79 -13.28 21.47
N PRO A 369 11.72 -12.12 22.16
CA PRO A 369 11.02 -10.95 21.65
C PRO A 369 11.59 -10.46 20.32
N GLY A 370 10.72 -9.99 19.42
CA GLY A 370 11.12 -9.45 18.13
C GLY A 370 11.50 -10.51 17.09
N VAL A 371 11.12 -11.76 17.30
CA VAL A 371 11.19 -12.83 16.30
C VAL A 371 9.80 -13.08 15.73
N TRP A 372 9.70 -13.05 14.41
CA TRP A 372 8.48 -13.22 13.64
C TRP A 372 8.64 -14.33 12.61
N TYR A 373 7.53 -15.00 12.30
CA TYR A 373 7.55 -16.18 11.44
C TYR A 373 6.68 -16.03 10.21
N THR A 374 7.26 -16.43 9.08
CA THR A 374 6.54 -16.68 7.83
C THR A 374 6.88 -18.08 7.33
N ALA A 375 6.10 -18.57 6.37
CA ALA A 375 6.37 -19.82 5.69
C ALA A 375 6.18 -19.67 4.18
N ASN A 376 6.83 -20.52 3.40
CA ASN A 376 6.55 -20.63 1.97
C ASN A 376 5.80 -21.93 1.64
N GLN A 377 5.35 -22.03 0.39
CA GLN A 377 4.64 -23.21 -0.13
C GLN A 377 5.50 -24.50 -0.16
N LYS A 378 6.82 -24.39 0.02
CA LYS A 378 7.76 -25.53 0.05
C LYS A 378 8.07 -26.01 1.47
N ASN A 379 7.27 -25.61 2.46
CA ASN A 379 7.46 -25.92 3.89
C ASN A 379 8.82 -25.43 4.43
N ALA A 380 9.37 -24.35 3.89
CA ALA A 380 10.43 -23.61 4.58
C ALA A 380 9.79 -22.65 5.58
N ILE A 381 10.31 -22.62 6.79
CA ILE A 381 9.95 -21.68 7.85
C ILE A 381 11.01 -20.60 7.88
N TYR A 382 10.60 -19.34 7.93
CA TYR A 382 11.50 -18.21 8.08
C TYR A 382 11.30 -17.61 9.46
N ALA A 383 12.39 -17.52 10.22
CA ALA A 383 12.42 -16.80 11.49
C ALA A 383 13.14 -15.48 11.28
N ILE A 384 12.40 -14.38 11.30
CA ILE A 384 12.89 -13.03 11.07
C ILE A 384 13.07 -12.36 12.43
N PHE A 385 14.29 -11.95 12.76
CA PHE A 385 14.62 -11.35 14.05
C PHE A 385 15.10 -9.91 13.89
N LEU A 386 14.50 -9.01 14.67
CA LEU A 386 14.64 -7.55 14.55
C LEU A 386 15.85 -6.98 15.30
N SER A 387 16.55 -7.79 16.07
CA SER A 387 17.75 -7.40 16.83
C SER A 387 18.78 -8.52 16.81
N TRP A 388 20.05 -8.19 16.51
CA TRP A 388 21.13 -9.16 16.56
C TRP A 388 21.47 -9.48 18.02
N PRO A 389 21.50 -10.76 18.44
CA PRO A 389 21.71 -11.10 19.84
C PRO A 389 23.20 -11.02 20.23
N ASP A 390 23.49 -10.36 21.35
CA ASP A 390 24.86 -10.16 21.86
C ASP A 390 25.50 -11.42 22.44
N ASN A 391 24.68 -12.39 22.86
CA ASN A 391 25.12 -13.65 23.47
C ASN A 391 25.60 -14.69 22.44
N GLY A 392 25.55 -14.37 21.13
CA GLY A 392 26.01 -15.23 20.04
C GLY A 392 25.06 -16.37 19.68
N TYR A 393 23.82 -16.39 20.15
CA TYR A 393 22.82 -17.37 19.75
C TYR A 393 21.40 -16.80 19.77
N ILE A 394 20.48 -17.45 19.05
CA ILE A 394 19.05 -17.14 19.10
C ILE A 394 18.26 -18.39 19.43
N VAL A 395 17.24 -18.25 20.28
CA VAL A 395 16.32 -19.34 20.64
C VAL A 395 15.03 -19.16 19.85
N LEU A 396 14.57 -20.23 19.23
CA LEU A 396 13.28 -20.31 18.54
C LEU A 396 12.45 -21.38 19.26
N SER A 397 11.33 -21.02 19.89
CA SER A 397 10.56 -21.93 20.78
C SER A 397 9.67 -22.92 20.05
N ASP A 398 9.18 -22.55 18.88
CA ASP A 398 8.06 -23.21 18.21
C ASP A 398 8.41 -24.23 17.11
N PRO A 399 9.52 -24.11 16.36
CA PRO A 399 9.83 -25.09 15.31
C PRO A 399 10.08 -26.50 15.86
N VAL A 400 9.48 -27.51 15.24
CA VAL A 400 9.77 -28.92 15.56
C VAL A 400 10.88 -29.41 14.64
N VAL A 401 12.03 -29.73 15.23
CA VAL A 401 13.27 -30.02 14.49
C VAL A 401 13.69 -31.49 14.57
N SER A 402 14.35 -31.96 13.52
CA SER A 402 14.93 -33.30 13.41
C SER A 402 16.40 -33.19 13.08
N SER A 403 17.27 -33.74 13.93
CA SER A 403 18.74 -33.66 13.73
C SER A 403 19.23 -34.26 12.41
N SER A 404 18.45 -35.17 11.78
CA SER A 404 18.81 -35.77 10.49
C SER A 404 18.23 -35.06 9.27
N LYS A 405 17.30 -34.12 9.44
CA LYS A 405 16.58 -33.47 8.33
C LYS A 405 16.65 -31.94 8.36
N THR A 406 16.64 -31.35 9.55
CA THR A 406 16.54 -29.91 9.70
C THR A 406 17.85 -29.22 9.33
N GLN A 407 17.76 -28.26 8.42
CA GLN A 407 18.87 -27.36 8.07
C GLN A 407 18.47 -25.94 8.41
N VAL A 408 19.42 -25.16 8.94
CA VAL A 408 19.24 -23.76 9.31
C VAL A 408 20.27 -22.94 8.55
N VAL A 409 19.81 -21.96 7.78
CA VAL A 409 20.64 -21.08 6.96
C VAL A 409 20.32 -19.63 7.30
N LEU A 410 21.33 -18.80 7.53
CA LEU A 410 21.16 -17.35 7.58
C LEU A 410 21.10 -16.81 6.15
N LEU A 411 19.99 -16.14 5.77
CA LEU A 411 19.86 -15.60 4.42
C LEU A 411 20.97 -14.59 4.11
N GLY A 412 21.51 -14.68 2.89
CA GLY A 412 22.70 -13.91 2.47
C GLY A 412 24.03 -14.42 3.03
N TYR A 413 24.03 -15.50 3.81
CA TYR A 413 25.22 -16.09 4.42
C TYR A 413 25.20 -17.63 4.28
N GLN A 414 25.77 -18.35 5.26
CA GLN A 414 25.95 -19.80 5.25
C GLN A 414 25.04 -20.54 6.24
N SER A 415 25.10 -21.88 6.20
CA SER A 415 24.46 -22.75 7.17
C SER A 415 25.01 -22.56 8.59
N LEU A 416 24.12 -22.63 9.58
CA LEU A 416 24.45 -22.45 10.99
C LEU A 416 24.29 -23.76 11.78
N SER A 417 25.09 -23.89 12.84
CA SER A 417 24.93 -24.96 13.82
C SER A 417 23.79 -24.64 14.80
N TRP A 418 23.14 -25.67 15.30
CA TRP A 418 22.01 -25.53 16.20
C TRP A 418 21.87 -26.74 17.13
N GLU A 419 21.19 -26.53 18.27
CA GLU A 419 20.89 -27.54 19.29
C GLU A 419 19.37 -27.66 19.45
N SER A 420 18.83 -28.89 19.53
CA SER A 420 17.40 -29.11 19.78
C SER A 420 17.04 -28.85 21.24
N MET A 421 15.93 -28.16 21.49
CA MET A 421 15.44 -27.82 22.84
C MET A 421 14.25 -28.68 23.31
N LYS A 422 14.10 -29.89 22.76
CA LYS A 422 13.02 -30.89 22.97
C LYS A 422 12.00 -30.58 24.11
N PRO A 423 10.68 -30.67 23.83
CA PRO A 423 10.07 -31.34 22.67
C PRO A 423 9.96 -30.47 21.41
N THR A 424 9.98 -29.14 21.55
CA THR A 424 9.96 -28.16 20.46
C THR A 424 11.16 -27.23 20.59
N GLY A 425 11.44 -26.50 19.52
CA GLY A 425 12.40 -25.43 19.51
C GLY A 425 13.84 -25.86 19.29
N LEU A 426 14.65 -24.84 19.03
CA LEU A 426 16.07 -24.96 18.76
C LEU A 426 16.79 -23.69 19.20
N LYS A 427 18.06 -23.87 19.58
CA LYS A 427 19.02 -22.80 19.81
C LYS A 427 19.98 -22.78 18.62
N VAL A 428 19.98 -21.68 17.86
CA VAL A 428 20.84 -21.50 16.69
C VAL A 428 22.04 -20.66 17.08
N HIS A 429 23.25 -21.16 16.83
CA HIS A 429 24.49 -20.45 17.11
C HIS A 429 24.83 -19.50 15.98
N LEU A 430 25.00 -18.22 16.30
CA LEU A 430 25.35 -17.18 15.34
C LEU A 430 26.86 -16.98 15.32
N SER A 431 27.41 -16.76 14.14
CA SER A 431 28.82 -16.39 13.99
C SER A 431 29.04 -14.96 14.47
N GLN A 432 30.17 -14.66 15.10
CA GLN A 432 30.60 -13.27 15.29
C GLN A 432 31.04 -12.72 13.92
N LEU A 433 30.24 -11.82 13.35
CA LEU A 433 30.48 -11.23 12.05
C LEU A 433 30.96 -9.78 12.23
N ALA A 434 32.04 -9.41 11.54
CA ALA A 434 32.41 -8.01 11.40
C ALA A 434 31.35 -7.26 10.55
N PRO A 435 31.24 -5.92 10.65
CA PRO A 435 30.24 -5.16 9.87
C PRO A 435 30.27 -5.44 8.36
N GLY A 436 31.45 -5.62 7.77
CA GLY A 436 31.59 -5.95 6.33
C GLY A 436 31.22 -7.39 5.96
N GLN A 437 31.00 -8.27 6.93
CA GLN A 437 30.56 -9.66 6.74
C GLN A 437 29.06 -9.84 7.00
N MET A 438 28.39 -8.82 7.56
CA MET A 438 26.96 -8.88 7.82
C MET A 438 26.20 -8.96 6.49
N PRO A 439 25.30 -9.95 6.30
CA PRO A 439 24.59 -10.11 5.04
C PRO A 439 23.62 -8.97 4.75
N CYS A 440 23.08 -8.36 5.80
CA CYS A 440 22.20 -7.21 5.78
C CYS A 440 22.24 -6.48 7.13
N SER A 441 21.57 -5.32 7.21
CA SER A 441 21.40 -4.51 8.41
C SER A 441 19.97 -4.55 8.94
N TRP A 442 19.76 -4.04 10.15
CA TRP A 442 18.46 -3.78 10.81
C TRP A 442 17.63 -4.99 11.24
N ALA A 443 17.55 -6.04 10.42
CA ALA A 443 16.90 -7.30 10.76
C ALA A 443 17.51 -8.45 9.94
N TRP A 444 17.32 -9.68 10.39
CA TRP A 444 17.95 -10.86 9.78
C TRP A 444 16.98 -12.03 9.75
N THR A 445 17.22 -12.97 8.83
CA THR A 445 16.32 -14.10 8.62
C THR A 445 17.04 -15.43 8.61
N LEU A 446 16.57 -16.35 9.44
CA LEU A 446 16.92 -17.76 9.36
C LEU A 446 15.89 -18.49 8.50
N ARG A 447 16.36 -19.24 7.49
CA ARG A 447 15.55 -20.21 6.76
C ARG A 447 15.76 -21.60 7.35
N LEU A 448 14.67 -22.21 7.79
CA LEU A 448 14.62 -23.57 8.31
C LEU A 448 13.92 -24.46 7.29
N THR A 449 14.58 -25.52 6.85
CA THR A 449 14.00 -26.56 5.98
C THR A 449 14.03 -27.90 6.68
N GLY A 450 13.02 -28.75 6.46
CA GLY A 450 12.91 -30.04 7.16
C GLY A 450 12.58 -29.91 8.64
N ALA A 451 12.07 -28.75 9.06
CA ALA A 451 11.41 -28.51 10.34
C ALA A 451 9.90 -28.40 10.10
N MET A 452 9.11 -28.70 11.13
CA MET A 452 7.66 -28.53 11.10
C MET A 452 7.23 -27.32 11.89
#